data_AF-A0A1G7CLK7-F1
#
_entry.id   AF-A0A1G7CLK7-F1
#
_cell.length_a   1.000
_cell.length_b   1.000
_cell.length_c   1.000
_cell.angle_alpha   90.00
_cell.angle_beta   90.00
_cell.angle_gamma   90.00
#
_symmetry.space_group_name_H-M   'P 1'
#
loop_
_entity.id
_entity.type
_entity.pdbx_description
1 polymer ?
#
loop_
_entity_poly.entity_id
_entity_poly.type
_entity_poly.pdbx_seq_one_letter_code
_entity_poly.pdbx_strand_id
1 'polypeptide(L)'
;MSESPEAVSVNPQVRPVPGSCAVEGSLDPSTAHEHEVPSGPWAGTVTVAVISVLFGTAALTGTALTYLPALLVPSALGLPFGVPPLRLTPLGETTTGSWAVDLIAALVMIAVVWMRLVSSSRLHPTGGVARAFWAGLGATVIGVVAGNLVRIVYLSFVLHEGPGAYLASLVGGALVSAAWGAVVGVAVGVAHAIARQVTVRRASRYRSEPDVVTVGAAMRETQQPQRL
;
A
#
# COMPACT_ATOMS: atom_id res chain seq x y z
N MET A 1 -39.14 -16.05 62.55
CA MET A 1 -40.39 -15.51 61.98
C MET A 1 -40.50 -14.06 62.42
N SER A 2 -40.11 -13.13 61.57
CA SER A 2 -40.42 -11.71 61.72
C SER A 2 -40.38 -11.09 60.33
N GLU A 3 -41.46 -10.40 60.01
CA GLU A 3 -41.91 -10.02 58.67
C GLU A 3 -41.18 -8.79 58.12
N SER A 4 -41.15 -8.74 56.79
CA SER A 4 -40.74 -7.61 55.96
C SER A 4 -41.97 -6.75 55.62
N PRO A 5 -41.86 -5.41 55.61
CA PRO A 5 -42.70 -4.56 54.78
C PRO A 5 -41.84 -3.61 53.91
N GLU A 6 -41.92 -3.75 52.58
CA GLU A 6 -42.65 -2.86 51.66
C GLU A 6 -42.19 -1.38 51.68
N ALA A 7 -41.36 -1.01 50.70
CA ALA A 7 -41.17 0.36 50.28
C ALA A 7 -41.88 0.59 48.93
N VAL A 8 -42.94 1.39 49.02
CA VAL A 8 -43.86 1.83 47.98
C VAL A 8 -43.15 2.71 46.94
N SER A 9 -43.33 2.36 45.67
CA SER A 9 -42.81 3.06 44.49
C SER A 9 -43.98 3.57 43.64
N VAL A 10 -44.32 4.86 43.72
CA VAL A 10 -45.21 5.60 42.79
C VAL A 10 -44.89 7.10 43.00
N ASN A 11 -44.56 7.97 42.02
CA ASN A 11 -45.39 8.50 40.94
C ASN A 11 -44.56 9.43 40.00
N PRO A 12 -45.09 10.00 38.89
CA PRO A 12 -44.44 9.92 37.58
C PRO A 12 -44.37 11.32 36.90
N GLN A 13 -44.10 11.35 35.60
CA GLN A 13 -44.58 12.38 34.66
C GLN A 13 -44.41 13.87 35.04
N VAL A 14 -43.33 14.49 34.55
CA VAL A 14 -43.37 15.87 34.07
C VAL A 14 -42.86 15.90 32.62
N ARG A 15 -43.81 16.01 31.68
CA ARG A 15 -43.68 16.55 30.31
C ARG A 15 -44.98 17.34 30.05
N PRO A 16 -45.09 18.20 29.01
CA PRO A 16 -44.11 18.76 28.08
C PRO A 16 -44.17 20.31 28.01
N VAL A 17 -43.26 20.97 27.27
CA VAL A 17 -43.53 22.32 26.72
C VAL A 17 -43.23 22.34 25.21
N PRO A 18 -44.19 22.77 24.37
CA PRO A 18 -44.10 22.86 22.90
C PRO A 18 -43.68 24.26 22.40
N GLY A 19 -43.07 24.31 21.22
CA GLY A 19 -42.66 25.51 20.46
C GLY A 19 -41.18 25.39 20.06
N SER A 20 -40.81 24.84 18.90
CA SER A 20 -41.05 25.33 17.54
C SER A 20 -40.74 26.82 17.36
N CYS A 21 -39.45 27.12 17.20
CA CYS A 21 -39.01 28.06 16.17
C CYS A 21 -38.00 27.30 15.31
N ALA A 22 -38.47 26.90 14.14
CA ALA A 22 -37.61 26.62 13.01
C ALA A 22 -36.65 27.80 12.79
N VAL A 23 -35.35 27.54 12.84
CA VAL A 23 -34.41 28.22 11.95
C VAL A 23 -33.92 27.14 11.01
N GLU A 24 -34.70 27.03 9.95
CA GLU A 24 -34.37 26.38 8.70
C GLU A 24 -33.23 27.20 8.06
N GLY A 25 -32.02 26.96 8.54
CA GLY A 25 -30.78 27.47 8.00
C GLY A 25 -30.05 26.34 7.29
N SER A 26 -30.45 26.10 6.05
CA SER A 26 -29.73 25.39 4.99
C SER A 26 -28.21 25.36 5.19
N LEU A 27 -27.72 24.31 5.85
CA LEU A 27 -26.34 23.84 5.74
C LEU A 27 -26.43 22.48 5.09
N ASP A 28 -26.47 22.55 3.76
CA ASP A 28 -26.46 21.42 2.86
C ASP A 28 -25.25 20.52 3.18
N PRO A 29 -25.43 19.30 3.72
CA PRO A 29 -24.32 18.38 3.98
C PRO A 29 -23.70 17.81 2.69
N SER A 30 -24.18 18.24 1.51
CA SER A 30 -23.77 17.80 0.17
C SER A 30 -22.37 18.25 -0.27
N THR A 31 -21.73 19.24 0.37
CA THR A 31 -20.44 19.80 -0.11
C THR A 31 -19.21 19.42 0.69
N ALA A 32 -19.33 18.63 1.76
CA ALA A 32 -18.19 18.02 2.44
C ALA A 32 -17.93 16.59 1.95
N HIS A 33 -18.11 16.33 0.65
CA HIS A 33 -17.29 15.33 -0.02
C HIS A 33 -15.90 15.94 -0.22
N GLU A 34 -15.18 16.16 0.90
CA GLU A 34 -13.75 16.02 0.85
C GLU A 34 -13.54 14.61 0.33
N HIS A 35 -13.13 14.50 -0.94
CA HIS A 35 -12.39 13.35 -1.38
C HIS A 35 -11.17 13.27 -0.44
N GLU A 36 -11.36 12.65 0.73
CA GLU A 36 -10.31 11.92 1.41
C GLU A 36 -9.85 10.95 0.33
N VAL A 37 -8.86 11.37 -0.46
CA VAL A 37 -8.08 10.51 -1.32
C VAL A 37 -7.67 9.41 -0.35
N PRO A 38 -8.25 8.19 -0.45
CA PRO A 38 -7.96 7.15 0.51
C PRO A 38 -6.45 7.07 0.49
N SER A 39 -5.80 7.31 1.63
CA SER A 39 -4.35 7.34 1.73
C SER A 39 -3.86 5.92 1.49
N GLY A 40 -3.91 5.51 0.23
CA GLY A 40 -3.76 4.15 -0.22
C GLY A 40 -2.31 3.74 -0.11
N PRO A 41 -1.99 2.48 -0.42
CA PRO A 41 -0.63 1.98 -0.36
C PRO A 41 0.26 2.50 -1.51
N TRP A 42 0.06 3.75 -1.93
CA TRP A 42 0.68 4.37 -3.09
C TRP A 42 2.21 4.33 -2.99
N ALA A 43 2.78 4.63 -1.82
CA ALA A 43 4.23 4.67 -1.66
C ALA A 43 4.89 3.31 -1.97
N GLY A 44 4.30 2.20 -1.51
CA GLY A 44 4.84 0.86 -1.76
C GLY A 44 4.70 0.46 -3.23
N THR A 45 3.52 0.66 -3.80
CA THR A 45 3.24 0.31 -5.19
C THR A 45 4.02 1.17 -6.19
N VAL A 46 4.16 2.47 -5.92
CA VAL A 46 4.99 3.38 -6.72
C VAL A 46 6.45 2.97 -6.64
N THR A 47 6.96 2.60 -5.46
CA THR A 47 8.35 2.14 -5.32
C THR A 47 8.60 0.89 -6.16
N VAL A 48 7.70 -0.10 -6.12
CA VAL A 48 7.81 -1.30 -6.97
C VAL A 48 7.74 -0.94 -8.45
N ALA A 49 6.83 -0.05 -8.86
CA ALA A 49 6.70 0.37 -10.25
C ALA A 49 7.97 1.08 -10.74
N VAL A 50 8.54 1.98 -9.95
CA VAL A 50 9.80 2.67 -10.27
C VAL A 50 10.94 1.67 -10.40
N ILE A 51 11.07 0.72 -9.46
CA ILE A 51 12.12 -0.32 -9.53
C ILE A 51 11.94 -1.20 -10.77
N SER A 52 10.70 -1.56 -11.12
CA SER A 52 10.39 -2.33 -12.33
C SER A 52 10.74 -1.57 -13.61
N VAL A 53 10.51 -0.26 -13.65
CA VAL A 53 10.93 0.60 -14.77
C VAL A 53 12.46 0.68 -14.85
N LEU A 54 13.15 0.86 -13.73
CA LEU A 54 14.61 0.89 -13.68
C LEU A 54 15.22 -0.43 -14.18
N PHE A 55 14.66 -1.57 -13.78
CA PHE A 55 15.06 -2.89 -14.29
C PHE A 55 14.80 -3.07 -15.78
N GLY A 56 13.78 -2.38 -16.32
CA GLY A 56 13.49 -2.31 -17.74
C GLY A 56 14.45 -1.45 -18.55
N THR A 57 15.40 -0.73 -17.92
CA THR A 57 16.39 0.07 -18.64
C THR A 57 17.65 -0.73 -18.95
N ALA A 58 17.97 -0.85 -20.25
CA ALA A 58 19.12 -1.63 -20.73
C ALA A 58 20.46 -1.16 -20.15
N ALA A 59 20.62 0.15 -19.91
CA ALA A 59 21.85 0.73 -19.39
C ALA A 59 22.17 0.26 -17.96
N LEU A 60 21.16 0.27 -17.06
CA LEU A 60 21.35 -0.15 -15.68
C LEU A 60 21.55 -1.66 -15.57
N THR A 61 20.70 -2.43 -16.25
CA THR A 61 20.77 -3.89 -16.22
C THR A 61 22.04 -4.40 -16.89
N GLY A 62 22.43 -3.84 -18.04
CA GLY A 62 23.67 -4.19 -18.73
C GLY A 62 24.90 -3.89 -17.87
N THR A 63 24.98 -2.70 -17.28
CA THR A 63 26.10 -2.31 -16.40
C THR A 63 26.19 -3.23 -15.18
N ALA A 64 25.06 -3.54 -14.53
CA ALA A 64 25.04 -4.44 -13.38
C ALA A 64 25.55 -5.85 -13.74
N LEU A 65 25.14 -6.39 -14.89
CA LEU A 65 25.59 -7.70 -15.36
C LEU A 65 27.06 -7.70 -15.79
N THR A 66 27.59 -6.57 -16.26
CA THR A 66 29.03 -6.41 -16.53
C THR A 66 29.87 -6.52 -15.26
N TYR A 67 29.45 -5.88 -14.17
CA TYR A 67 30.20 -5.91 -12.90
C TYR A 67 29.96 -7.17 -12.07
N LEU A 68 28.79 -7.78 -12.20
CA LEU A 68 28.39 -8.97 -11.45
C LEU A 68 27.91 -10.07 -12.41
N PRO A 69 28.82 -10.72 -13.15
CA PRO A 69 28.45 -11.77 -14.11
C PRO A 69 27.81 -12.99 -13.44
N ALA A 70 28.05 -13.21 -12.14
CA ALA A 70 27.39 -14.24 -11.35
C ALA A 70 25.85 -14.10 -11.35
N LEU A 71 25.33 -12.91 -11.62
CA LEU A 71 23.90 -12.66 -11.77
C LEU A 71 23.29 -13.30 -13.02
N LEU A 72 24.12 -13.71 -13.99
CA LEU A 72 23.68 -14.44 -15.18
C LEU A 72 23.47 -15.94 -14.90
N VAL A 73 23.95 -16.47 -13.77
CA VAL A 73 23.83 -17.91 -13.46
C VAL A 73 22.39 -18.41 -13.50
N PRO A 74 21.38 -17.73 -12.90
CA PRO A 74 19.99 -18.13 -13.05
C PRO A 74 19.52 -18.14 -14.51
N SER A 75 19.89 -17.13 -15.30
CA SER A 75 19.52 -17.07 -16.72
C SER A 75 20.19 -18.14 -17.57
N ALA A 76 21.42 -18.55 -17.23
CA ALA A 76 22.09 -19.68 -17.86
C ALA A 76 21.39 -21.01 -17.57
N LEU A 77 20.63 -21.09 -16.48
CA LEU A 77 19.77 -22.24 -16.13
C LEU A 77 18.33 -22.10 -16.66
N GLY A 78 18.04 -21.10 -17.49
CA GLY A 78 16.69 -20.83 -18.00
C GLY A 78 15.74 -20.16 -17.00
N LEU A 79 16.25 -19.69 -15.86
CA LEU A 79 15.44 -19.04 -14.84
C LEU A 79 15.35 -17.53 -15.06
N PRO A 80 14.20 -16.90 -14.76
CA PRO A 80 14.05 -15.46 -14.86
C PRO A 80 14.99 -14.76 -13.87
N PHE A 81 15.69 -13.76 -14.38
CA PHE A 81 16.54 -12.89 -13.58
C PHE A 81 15.75 -11.68 -13.06
N GLY A 82 15.94 -11.39 -11.77
CA GLY A 82 15.50 -10.15 -11.13
C GLY A 82 13.99 -9.96 -11.05
N VAL A 83 13.58 -8.69 -11.07
CA VAL A 83 12.17 -8.26 -11.05
C VAL A 83 11.63 -8.19 -12.48
N PRO A 84 10.34 -8.57 -12.72
CA PRO A 84 9.70 -8.33 -14.01
C PRO A 84 9.88 -6.89 -14.50
N PRO A 85 10.51 -6.67 -15.67
CA PRO A 85 10.81 -5.32 -16.15
C PRO A 85 9.59 -4.67 -16.82
N LEU A 86 9.31 -3.42 -16.47
CA LEU A 86 8.28 -2.62 -17.14
C LEU A 86 8.95 -1.71 -18.18
N ARG A 87 8.85 -2.09 -19.46
CA ARG A 87 9.46 -1.35 -20.59
C ARG A 87 8.42 -0.96 -21.64
N LEU A 88 8.42 0.32 -22.02
CA LEU A 88 7.48 0.87 -23.01
C LEU A 88 7.83 0.46 -24.45
N THR A 89 9.11 0.17 -24.69
CA THR A 89 9.62 -0.26 -26.00
C THR A 89 10.37 -1.59 -25.89
N PRO A 90 10.29 -2.46 -26.91
CA PRO A 90 11.13 -3.64 -26.99
C PRO A 90 12.61 -3.22 -27.09
N LEU A 91 13.50 -3.97 -26.44
CA LEU A 91 14.94 -3.69 -26.42
C LEU A 91 15.65 -4.66 -27.37
N GLY A 92 16.29 -4.13 -28.42
CA GLY A 92 17.05 -4.94 -29.39
C GLY A 92 16.16 -5.94 -30.16
N GLU A 93 16.59 -7.20 -30.23
CA GLU A 93 15.91 -8.29 -30.96
C GLU A 93 14.81 -9.00 -30.14
N THR A 94 14.37 -8.45 -29.00
CA THR A 94 13.29 -9.07 -28.22
C THR A 94 12.04 -9.25 -29.07
N THR A 95 11.57 -10.49 -29.21
CA THR A 95 10.33 -10.80 -29.92
C THR A 95 9.15 -10.08 -29.25
N THR A 96 8.16 -9.67 -30.03
CA THR A 96 6.94 -9.01 -29.52
C THR A 96 6.26 -9.83 -28.41
N GLY A 97 6.32 -11.17 -28.51
CA GLY A 97 5.82 -12.09 -27.48
C GLY A 97 6.58 -11.95 -26.15
N SER A 98 7.92 -11.99 -26.17
CA SER A 98 8.72 -11.83 -24.95
C SER A 98 8.53 -10.46 -24.28
N TRP A 99 8.37 -9.40 -25.08
CA TRP A 99 8.05 -8.06 -24.58
C TRP A 99 6.66 -7.99 -23.93
N ALA A 100 5.63 -8.53 -24.58
CA ALA A 100 4.27 -8.54 -24.04
C ALA A 100 4.20 -9.34 -22.72
N VAL A 101 4.92 -10.47 -22.63
CA VAL A 101 4.98 -11.28 -21.42
C VAL A 101 5.64 -10.53 -20.27
N ASP A 102 6.73 -9.81 -20.53
CA ASP A 102 7.38 -8.99 -19.51
C ASP A 102 6.45 -7.86 -19.00
N LEU A 103 5.67 -7.23 -19.90
CA LEU A 103 4.64 -6.27 -19.50
C LEU A 103 3.55 -6.91 -18.63
N ILE A 104 3.00 -8.05 -19.05
CA ILE A 104 1.97 -8.77 -18.29
C ILE A 104 2.52 -9.19 -16.92
N ALA A 105 3.74 -9.73 -16.86
CA ALA A 105 4.41 -10.12 -15.63
C ALA A 105 4.60 -8.93 -14.67
N ALA A 106 5.01 -7.77 -15.19
CA ALA A 106 5.15 -6.55 -14.40
C ALA A 106 3.79 -6.05 -13.87
N LEU A 107 2.74 -6.08 -14.70
CA LEU A 107 1.38 -5.72 -14.28
C LEU A 107 0.84 -6.67 -13.21
N VAL A 108 1.03 -7.98 -13.37
CA VAL A 108 0.64 -8.99 -12.38
C VAL A 108 1.36 -8.75 -11.06
N MET A 109 2.67 -8.51 -11.08
CA MET A 109 3.43 -8.16 -9.88
C MET A 109 2.86 -6.91 -9.20
N ILE A 110 2.67 -5.82 -9.93
CA ILE A 110 2.16 -4.55 -9.39
C ILE A 110 0.76 -4.75 -8.80
N ALA A 111 -0.11 -5.48 -9.49
CA ALA A 111 -1.47 -5.79 -9.03
C ALA A 111 -1.45 -6.61 -7.73
N VAL A 112 -0.61 -7.64 -7.65
CA VAL A 112 -0.46 -8.47 -6.44
C VAL A 112 0.05 -7.66 -5.27
N VAL A 113 1.07 -6.82 -5.48
CA VAL A 113 1.60 -5.92 -4.44
C VAL A 113 0.51 -4.97 -3.95
N TRP A 114 -0.20 -4.33 -4.87
CA TRP A 114 -1.31 -3.43 -4.54
C TRP A 114 -2.39 -4.14 -3.72
N MET A 115 -2.90 -5.28 -4.18
CA MET A 115 -3.94 -6.05 -3.49
C MET A 115 -3.48 -6.47 -2.08
N ARG A 116 -2.23 -6.94 -1.94
CA ARG A 116 -1.68 -7.33 -0.65
C ARG A 116 -1.54 -6.17 0.32
N LEU A 117 -1.06 -5.01 -0.16
CA LEU A 117 -0.93 -3.83 0.68
C LEU A 117 -2.30 -3.25 1.06
N VAL A 118 -3.27 -3.22 0.14
CA VAL A 118 -4.66 -2.81 0.45
C VAL A 118 -5.26 -3.74 1.50
N SER A 119 -5.13 -5.06 1.32
CA SER A 119 -5.63 -6.05 2.29
C SER A 119 -4.95 -5.90 3.66
N SER A 120 -3.62 -5.71 3.69
CA SER A 120 -2.87 -5.48 4.92
C SER A 120 -3.35 -4.24 5.69
N SER A 121 -3.54 -3.12 4.98
CA SER A 121 -4.03 -1.87 5.56
C SER A 121 -5.46 -1.99 6.10
N ARG A 122 -6.34 -2.74 5.41
CA ARG A 122 -7.72 -2.99 5.85
C ARG A 122 -7.78 -3.86 7.09
N LEU A 123 -6.94 -4.90 7.17
CA LEU A 123 -6.93 -5.83 8.29
C LEU A 123 -6.25 -5.25 9.55
N HIS A 124 -5.31 -4.31 9.40
CA HIS A 124 -4.49 -3.80 10.51
C HIS A 124 -4.31 -2.28 10.49
N PRO A 125 -5.40 -1.49 10.63
CA PRO A 125 -5.36 -0.03 10.56
C PRO A 125 -4.46 0.60 11.65
N THR A 126 -4.36 -0.02 12.83
CA THR A 126 -3.58 0.48 13.99
C THR A 126 -2.16 -0.09 14.10
N GLY A 127 -1.70 -0.90 13.14
CA GLY A 127 -0.37 -1.51 13.20
C GLY A 127 0.79 -0.50 13.35
N GLY A 128 1.91 -0.94 13.91
CA GLY A 128 3.13 -0.13 14.00
C GLY A 128 3.87 0.02 12.66
N VAL A 129 4.94 0.83 12.68
CA VAL A 129 5.85 1.06 11.54
C VAL A 129 6.54 -0.24 11.09
N ALA A 130 6.98 -1.07 12.04
CA ALA A 130 7.59 -2.36 11.73
C ALA A 130 6.65 -3.28 10.95
N ARG A 131 5.34 -3.26 11.27
CA ARG A 131 4.35 -4.07 10.54
C ARG A 131 4.14 -3.55 9.12
N ALA A 132 4.22 -2.24 8.90
CA ALA A 132 4.18 -1.66 7.56
C ALA A 132 5.41 -2.08 6.74
N PHE A 133 6.60 -2.09 7.34
CA PHE A 133 7.81 -2.61 6.69
C PHE A 133 7.62 -4.07 6.23
N TRP A 134 7.21 -4.96 7.14
CA TRP A 134 7.01 -6.38 6.83
C TRP A 134 5.88 -6.61 5.83
N ALA A 135 4.82 -5.79 5.86
CA ALA A 135 3.77 -5.83 4.84
C ALA A 135 4.30 -5.45 3.44
N GLY A 136 5.14 -4.41 3.34
CA GLY A 136 5.81 -4.02 2.10
C GLY A 136 6.76 -5.09 1.57
N LEU A 137 7.63 -5.62 2.43
CA LEU A 137 8.55 -6.69 2.10
C LEU A 137 7.80 -7.94 1.60
N GLY A 138 6.83 -8.42 2.38
CA GLY A 138 6.07 -9.63 2.05
C GLY A 138 5.23 -9.48 0.78
N ALA A 139 4.58 -8.31 0.59
CA ALA A 139 3.85 -8.03 -0.64
C ALA A 139 4.77 -8.06 -1.87
N THR A 140 5.98 -7.50 -1.76
CA THR A 140 6.96 -7.46 -2.84
C THR A 140 7.47 -8.84 -3.19
N VAL A 141 7.84 -9.66 -2.20
CA VAL A 141 8.26 -11.05 -2.42
C VAL A 141 7.19 -11.83 -3.18
N ILE A 142 5.94 -11.77 -2.72
CA ILE A 142 4.83 -12.49 -3.37
C ILE A 142 4.58 -11.95 -4.79
N GLY A 143 4.63 -10.62 -4.98
CA GLY A 143 4.46 -10.01 -6.29
C GLY A 143 5.53 -10.42 -7.30
N VAL A 144 6.80 -10.38 -6.90
CA VAL A 144 7.94 -10.74 -7.77
C VAL A 144 7.87 -12.22 -8.15
N VAL A 145 7.57 -13.10 -7.19
CA VAL A 145 7.34 -14.52 -7.47
C VAL A 145 6.20 -14.70 -8.46
N ALA A 146 5.04 -14.07 -8.22
CA ALA A 146 3.89 -14.19 -9.12
C ALA A 146 4.19 -13.72 -10.55
N GLY A 147 4.84 -12.57 -10.71
CA GLY A 147 5.21 -12.06 -12.04
C GLY A 147 6.25 -12.94 -12.74
N ASN A 148 7.26 -13.42 -12.02
CA ASN A 148 8.27 -14.31 -12.62
C ASN A 148 7.74 -15.71 -12.95
N LEU A 149 6.73 -16.21 -12.24
CA LEU A 149 6.05 -17.45 -12.63
C LEU A 149 5.36 -17.33 -13.99
N VAL A 150 4.77 -16.17 -14.30
CA VAL A 150 4.22 -15.90 -15.65
C VAL A 150 5.32 -16.00 -16.71
N ARG A 151 6.51 -15.45 -16.43
CA ARG A 151 7.66 -15.52 -17.32
C ARG A 151 8.16 -16.95 -17.51
N ILE A 152 8.24 -17.74 -16.43
CA ILE A 152 8.65 -19.16 -16.47
C ILE A 152 7.67 -19.97 -17.31
N VAL A 153 6.37 -19.83 -17.08
CA VAL A 153 5.34 -20.55 -17.85
C VAL A 153 5.49 -20.27 -19.34
N TYR A 154 5.67 -19.00 -19.73
CA TYR A 154 5.92 -18.65 -21.12
C TYR A 154 7.23 -19.26 -21.64
N LEU A 155 8.33 -19.15 -20.88
CA LEU A 155 9.64 -19.68 -21.28
C LEU A 155 9.58 -21.18 -21.51
N SER A 156 8.87 -21.93 -20.66
CA SER A 156 8.74 -23.39 -20.78
C SER A 156 7.99 -23.82 -22.05
N PHE A 157 7.02 -23.02 -22.51
CA PHE A 157 6.38 -23.25 -23.81
C PHE A 157 7.32 -22.95 -24.98
N VAL A 158 8.10 -21.87 -24.89
CA VAL A 158 9.08 -21.51 -25.94
C VAL A 158 10.19 -22.56 -26.03
N LEU A 159 10.70 -23.03 -24.89
CA LEU A 159 11.79 -24.00 -24.79
C LEU A 159 11.33 -25.46 -24.94
N HIS A 160 10.02 -25.71 -25.03
CA HIS A 160 9.43 -27.05 -25.11
C HIS A 160 9.95 -27.98 -24.00
N GLU A 161 9.96 -27.48 -22.76
CA GLU A 161 10.50 -28.19 -21.61
C GLU A 161 9.70 -29.47 -21.30
N GLY A 162 10.41 -30.54 -20.95
CA GLY A 162 9.80 -31.72 -20.34
C GLY A 162 9.23 -31.42 -18.95
N PRO A 163 8.30 -32.24 -18.43
CA PRO A 163 7.57 -31.96 -17.19
C PRO A 163 8.48 -31.84 -15.95
N GLY A 164 9.57 -32.60 -15.89
CA GLY A 164 10.56 -32.50 -14.81
C GLY A 164 11.35 -31.19 -14.84
N ALA A 165 11.75 -30.74 -16.04
CA ALA A 165 12.42 -29.45 -16.22
C ALA A 165 11.48 -28.30 -15.87
N TYR A 166 10.22 -28.37 -16.31
CA TYR A 166 9.18 -27.40 -15.95
C TYR A 166 9.00 -27.25 -14.43
N LEU A 167 8.88 -28.37 -13.69
CA LEU A 167 8.77 -28.33 -12.23
C LEU A 167 10.03 -27.77 -11.57
N ALA A 168 11.21 -28.13 -12.07
CA ALA A 168 12.48 -27.58 -11.58
C ALA A 168 12.56 -26.06 -11.83
N SER A 169 12.12 -25.59 -13.01
CA SER A 169 12.06 -24.18 -13.38
C SER A 169 11.08 -23.40 -12.50
N LEU A 170 9.92 -23.97 -12.19
CA LEU A 170 8.95 -23.37 -11.27
C LEU A 170 9.53 -23.21 -9.85
N VAL A 171 10.10 -24.28 -9.30
CA VAL A 171 10.63 -24.25 -7.92
C VAL A 171 11.89 -23.38 -7.84
N GLY A 172 12.87 -23.61 -8.72
CA GLY A 172 14.10 -22.84 -8.76
C GLY A 172 13.83 -21.36 -9.05
N GLY A 173 12.95 -21.08 -10.00
CA GLY A 173 12.54 -19.73 -10.35
C GLY A 173 11.79 -19.03 -9.21
N ALA A 174 10.92 -19.73 -8.47
CA ALA A 174 10.26 -19.17 -7.29
C ALA A 174 11.27 -18.83 -6.18
N LEU A 175 12.27 -19.68 -5.92
CA LEU A 175 13.31 -19.42 -4.92
C LEU A 175 14.18 -18.22 -5.29
N VAL A 176 14.66 -18.16 -6.54
CA VAL A 176 15.44 -17.02 -7.05
C VAL A 176 14.61 -15.73 -7.01
N SER A 177 13.33 -15.81 -7.39
CA SER A 177 12.41 -14.68 -7.35
C SER A 177 12.12 -14.22 -5.93
N ALA A 178 12.04 -15.13 -4.97
CA ALA A 178 11.86 -14.78 -3.56
C ALA A 178 13.09 -14.06 -3.02
N ALA A 179 14.30 -14.49 -3.38
CA ALA A 179 15.54 -13.80 -3.01
C ALA A 179 15.59 -12.38 -3.59
N TRP A 180 15.31 -12.20 -4.88
CA TRP A 180 15.22 -10.88 -5.51
C TRP A 180 14.10 -10.01 -4.94
N GLY A 181 12.95 -10.61 -4.71
CA GLY A 181 11.80 -9.96 -4.08
C GLY A 181 12.09 -9.51 -2.65
N ALA A 182 12.95 -10.22 -1.91
CA ALA A 182 13.40 -9.81 -0.60
C ALA A 182 14.35 -8.62 -0.69
N VAL A 183 15.34 -8.67 -1.58
CA VAL A 183 16.29 -7.56 -1.82
C VAL A 183 15.55 -6.27 -2.17
N VAL A 184 14.63 -6.35 -3.14
CA VAL A 184 13.84 -5.19 -3.59
C VAL A 184 12.79 -4.80 -2.55
N GLY A 185 12.20 -5.78 -1.87
CA GLY A 185 11.19 -5.57 -0.86
C GLY A 185 11.69 -4.84 0.37
N VAL A 186 13.00 -4.82 0.66
CA VAL A 186 13.56 -3.95 1.71
C VAL A 186 13.30 -2.48 1.37
N ALA A 187 13.59 -2.05 0.15
CA ALA A 187 13.35 -0.67 -0.28
C ALA A 187 11.86 -0.32 -0.24
N VAL A 188 11.00 -1.23 -0.72
CA VAL A 188 9.54 -1.07 -0.70
C VAL A 188 8.99 -1.02 0.73
N GLY A 189 9.49 -1.90 1.60
CA GLY A 189 9.15 -1.93 3.02
C GLY A 189 9.52 -0.63 3.73
N VAL A 190 10.72 -0.10 3.48
CA VAL A 190 11.18 1.19 4.02
C VAL A 190 10.29 2.32 3.52
N ALA A 191 10.03 2.40 2.22
CA ALA A 191 9.16 3.44 1.65
C ALA A 191 7.75 3.39 2.26
N HIS A 192 7.19 2.20 2.43
CA HIS A 192 5.88 2.02 3.03
C HIS A 192 5.86 2.37 4.54
N ALA A 193 6.92 2.03 5.27
CA ALA A 193 7.09 2.38 6.67
C ALA A 193 7.20 3.91 6.87
N ILE A 194 7.99 4.60 6.03
CA ILE A 194 8.12 6.06 6.05
C ILE A 194 6.79 6.72 5.74
N ALA A 195 6.09 6.28 4.68
CA ALA A 195 4.79 6.83 4.31
C ALA A 195 3.80 6.77 5.49
N ARG A 196 3.80 5.64 6.22
CA ARG A 196 2.95 5.50 7.42
C ARG A 196 3.35 6.45 8.55
N GLN A 197 4.65 6.61 8.81
CA GLN A 197 5.12 7.56 9.83
C GLN A 197 4.69 9.01 9.50
N VAL A 198 4.78 9.40 8.23
CA VAL A 198 4.38 10.74 7.78
C VAL A 198 2.87 10.96 7.99
N THR A 199 2.04 9.98 7.65
CA THR A 199 0.58 10.06 7.86
C THR A 199 0.22 10.22 9.33
N VAL A 200 0.83 9.43 10.22
CA VAL A 200 0.56 9.51 11.68
C VAL A 200 0.98 10.87 12.24
N ARG A 201 2.15 11.39 11.85
CA ARG A 201 2.64 12.70 12.30
C ARG A 201 1.75 13.86 11.83
N ARG A 202 1.21 13.79 10.61
CA ARG A 202 0.26 14.80 10.10
C ARG A 202 -1.04 14.80 10.89
N ALA A 203 -1.57 13.61 11.20
CA ALA A 203 -2.80 13.49 12.00
C ALA A 203 -2.65 14.08 13.41
N SER A 204 -1.49 13.90 14.06
CA SER A 204 -1.24 14.51 15.38
C SER A 204 -1.12 16.04 15.33
N ARG A 205 -0.53 16.59 14.26
CA ARG A 205 -0.41 18.04 14.08
C ARG A 205 -1.79 18.70 13.88
N TYR A 206 -2.65 18.10 13.06
CA TYR A 206 -4.00 18.63 12.84
C TYR A 206 -4.85 18.64 14.11
N ARG A 207 -4.68 17.65 15.00
CA ARG A 207 -5.37 17.62 16.30
C ARG A 207 -4.97 18.76 17.24
N SER A 208 -3.77 19.32 17.09
CA SER A 208 -3.24 20.35 18.00
C SER A 208 -3.48 21.79 17.53
N GLU A 209 -3.88 21.99 16.27
CA GLU A 209 -4.14 23.31 15.67
C GLU A 209 -5.51 23.94 15.96
N PRO A 210 -6.65 23.22 16.14
CA PRO A 210 -7.96 23.85 16.31
C PRO A 210 -8.10 24.60 17.65
N ASP A 211 -7.39 24.20 18.70
CA ASP A 211 -7.47 24.87 20.00
C ASP A 211 -6.69 26.19 20.03
N VAL A 212 -5.60 26.33 19.28
CA VAL A 212 -4.77 27.55 19.34
C VAL A 212 -5.46 28.73 18.66
N VAL A 213 -6.16 28.48 17.54
CA VAL A 213 -6.92 29.53 16.83
C VAL A 213 -8.17 29.91 17.61
N THR A 214 -8.86 28.94 18.22
CA THR A 214 -10.08 29.18 19.00
C THR A 214 -9.80 29.86 20.33
N VAL A 215 -8.74 29.44 21.05
CA VAL A 215 -8.29 30.09 22.30
C VAL A 215 -7.70 31.48 22.01
N GLY A 216 -6.96 31.65 20.92
CA GLY A 216 -6.43 32.95 20.50
C GLY A 216 -7.52 33.94 20.07
N ALA A 217 -8.60 33.46 19.45
CA ALA A 217 -9.77 34.27 19.13
C ALA A 217 -10.54 34.68 20.40
N ALA A 218 -10.81 33.74 21.31
CA ALA A 218 -11.47 34.02 22.59
C ALA A 218 -10.67 34.97 23.50
N MET A 219 -9.32 34.91 23.46
CA MET A 219 -8.46 35.86 24.19
C MET A 219 -8.47 37.26 23.57
N ARG A 220 -8.66 37.41 22.25
CA ARG A 220 -8.79 38.74 21.63
C ARG A 220 -10.11 39.42 21.97
N GLU A 221 -11.18 38.63 22.09
CA GLU A 221 -12.52 39.15 22.42
C GLU A 221 -12.60 39.68 23.85
N THR A 222 -11.85 39.08 24.79
CA THR A 222 -11.78 39.56 26.19
C THR A 222 -10.87 40.77 26.39
N GLN A 223 -10.00 41.09 25.43
CA GLN A 223 -9.05 42.20 25.54
C GLN A 223 -9.47 43.46 24.79
N GLN A 224 -10.68 43.49 24.22
CA GLN A 224 -11.21 44.68 23.57
C GLN A 224 -11.55 45.72 24.64
N PRO A 225 -10.78 46.82 24.76
CA PRO A 225 -11.01 47.80 25.82
C PRO A 225 -12.33 48.51 25.53
N GLN A 226 -13.22 48.52 26.53
CA GLN A 226 -14.40 49.38 26.56
C GLN A 226 -13.93 50.83 26.42
N ARG A 227 -13.89 51.33 25.17
CA ARG A 227 -13.79 52.75 24.90
C ARG A 227 -15.17 53.34 25.20
N LEU A 228 -15.27 53.89 26.41
CA LEU A 228 -16.27 54.87 26.82
C LEU A 228 -16.15 56.14 25.98
#